data_AF-A0A351QBX9-F1
#
_entry.id   AF-A0A351QBX9-F1
#
_cell.length_a   1.000
_cell.length_b   1.000
_cell.length_c   1.000
_cell.angle_alpha   90.00
_cell.angle_beta   90.00
_cell.angle_gamma   90.00
#
_symmetry.space_group_name_H-M   'P 1'
#
loop_
_entity.id
_entity.type
_entity.pdbx_description
1 polymer ?
#
loop_
_entity_poly.entity_id
_entity_poly.type
_entity_poly.pdbx_seq_one_letter_code
_entity_poly.pdbx_strand_id
1 'polypeptide(L)'
;CLKTSCPVPLETLEGIIAGKIPDFTSETPYLLKKLICQMQFRALRPVEIVSYERVPFTYDDGNVRITFDRNLRSSSNIEDFFNEDAAFRSVFPFGTNMIEVKYDELLPDFINEALQTSALQWTSFSKYYICRKFDIQGLRCGFRA
;
A
#
# COMPACT_ATOMS: atom_id res chain seq x y z
N CYS A 1 1.13 -3.89 17.54
CA CYS A 1 0.96 -2.59 16.85
C CYS A 1 -0.45 -2.48 16.30
N LEU A 2 -1.29 -1.58 16.81
CA LEU A 2 -2.66 -1.39 16.34
C LEU A 2 -2.65 -0.42 15.14
N LYS A 3 -3.12 -0.88 13.99
CA LYS A 3 -3.41 0.00 12.84
C LYS A 3 -4.66 0.79 13.16
N THR A 4 -4.60 2.12 13.03
CA THR A 4 -5.75 3.01 13.20
C THR A 4 -6.01 3.77 11.90
N SER A 5 -7.27 4.10 11.65
CA SER A 5 -7.71 4.87 10.48
C SER A 5 -8.90 5.75 10.87
N CYS A 6 -9.05 6.89 10.21
CA CYS A 6 -10.23 7.74 10.31
C CYS A 6 -10.65 8.17 8.90
N PRO A 7 -11.94 8.45 8.68
CA PRO A 7 -12.38 9.05 7.42
C PRO A 7 -11.76 10.45 7.26
N VAL A 8 -11.49 10.83 6.02
CA VAL A 8 -11.01 12.16 5.64
C VAL A 8 -11.99 12.70 4.61
N PRO A 9 -12.56 13.91 4.80
CA PRO A 9 -13.41 14.54 3.79
C PRO A 9 -12.66 14.71 2.47
N LEU A 10 -13.36 14.54 1.35
CA LEU A 10 -12.75 14.60 0.02
C LEU A 10 -12.00 15.92 -0.22
N GLU A 11 -12.61 17.05 0.10
CA GLU A 11 -12.00 18.38 -0.01
C GLU A 11 -10.69 18.51 0.79
N THR A 12 -10.66 17.94 2.00
CA THR A 12 -9.44 17.91 2.81
C THR A 12 -8.35 17.06 2.16
N LEU A 13 -8.73 15.90 1.60
CA LEU A 13 -7.80 15.00 0.92
C LEU A 13 -7.23 15.64 -0.36
N GLU A 14 -8.06 16.30 -1.16
CA GLU A 14 -7.63 17.06 -2.35
C GLU A 14 -6.63 18.16 -1.98
N GLY A 15 -6.87 18.87 -0.87
CA GLY A 15 -5.92 19.83 -0.32
C GLY A 15 -4.58 19.19 0.04
N ILE A 16 -4.60 18.04 0.74
CA ILE A 16 -3.40 17.28 1.11
C ILE A 16 -2.62 16.84 -0.13
N ILE A 17 -3.31 16.32 -1.16
CA ILE A 17 -2.74 15.90 -2.44
C ILE A 17 -2.03 17.08 -3.13
N ALA A 18 -2.65 18.26 -3.13
CA ALA A 18 -2.06 19.50 -3.64
C ALA A 18 -0.94 20.08 -2.75
N GLY A 19 -0.52 19.36 -1.69
CA GLY A 19 0.53 19.79 -0.77
C GLY A 19 0.10 20.84 0.25
N LYS A 20 -1.20 21.16 0.35
CA LYS A 20 -1.73 22.06 1.37
C LYS A 20 -1.84 21.34 2.70
N ILE A 21 -1.48 22.03 3.77
CA ILE A 21 -1.68 21.55 5.12
C ILE A 21 -3.09 21.97 5.55
N PRO A 22 -3.99 21.03 5.90
CA PRO A 22 -5.32 21.39 6.39
C PRO A 22 -5.26 22.11 7.73
N ASP A 23 -6.19 23.02 7.95
CA ASP A 23 -6.50 23.52 9.28
C ASP A 23 -7.24 22.44 10.11
N PHE A 24 -7.25 22.61 11.43
CA PHE A 24 -8.00 21.72 12.33
C PHE A 24 -8.78 22.52 13.37
N THR A 25 -9.91 21.95 13.80
CA THR A 25 -10.79 22.49 14.83
C THR A 25 -10.90 21.51 16.01
N SER A 26 -11.70 21.85 17.03
CA SER A 26 -12.03 20.92 18.11
C SER A 26 -12.61 19.61 17.58
N GLU A 27 -13.44 19.68 16.55
CA GLU A 27 -14.17 18.56 15.96
C GLU A 27 -13.33 17.67 15.04
N THR A 28 -12.14 18.14 14.62
CA THR A 28 -11.27 17.34 13.75
C THR A 28 -10.86 16.04 14.45
N PRO A 29 -11.00 14.86 13.78
CA PRO A 29 -10.61 13.59 14.35
C PRO A 29 -9.17 13.60 14.85
N TYR A 30 -8.92 12.99 16.02
CA TYR A 30 -7.60 12.98 16.66
C TYR A 30 -6.49 12.44 15.73
N LEU A 31 -6.79 11.42 14.92
CA LEU A 31 -5.82 10.87 13.98
C LEU A 31 -5.48 11.83 12.83
N LEU A 32 -6.46 12.62 12.36
CA LEU A 32 -6.22 13.66 11.35
C LEU A 32 -5.42 14.82 11.95
N LYS A 33 -5.69 15.23 13.19
CA LYS A 33 -4.83 16.19 13.93
C LYS A 33 -3.38 15.72 13.99
N LYS A 34 -3.15 14.43 14.29
CA LYS A 34 -1.81 13.83 14.26
C LYS A 34 -1.15 13.94 12.89
N LEU A 35 -1.88 13.61 11.82
CA LEU A 35 -1.37 13.76 10.45
C LEU A 35 -0.97 15.21 10.18
N ILE A 36 -1.83 16.17 10.48
CA ILE A 36 -1.56 17.61 10.30
C ILE A 36 -0.32 18.06 11.08
N CYS A 37 -0.16 17.64 12.35
CA CYS A 37 1.05 17.90 13.12
C CYS A 37 2.32 17.35 12.42
N GLN A 38 2.26 16.14 11.84
CA GLN A 38 3.40 15.58 11.10
C GLN A 38 3.68 16.36 9.81
N MET A 39 2.64 16.84 9.12
CA MET A 39 2.82 17.68 7.94
C MET A 39 3.48 19.03 8.30
N GLN A 40 3.00 19.69 9.36
CA GLN A 40 3.49 21.00 9.81
C GLN A 40 4.91 20.95 10.37
N PHE A 41 5.18 20.01 11.28
CA PHE A 41 6.42 20.03 12.08
C PHE A 41 7.47 19.04 11.59
N ARG A 42 7.09 18.06 10.75
CA ARG A 42 8.00 17.03 10.23
C ARG A 42 8.05 16.95 8.70
N ALA A 43 7.43 17.92 8.01
CA ALA A 43 7.38 18.00 6.56
C ALA A 43 6.87 16.70 5.90
N LEU A 44 5.97 15.98 6.60
CA LEU A 44 5.31 14.82 6.01
C LEU A 44 4.44 15.31 4.84
N ARG A 45 4.59 14.68 3.69
CA ARG A 45 3.85 15.02 2.47
C ARG A 45 3.58 13.77 1.65
N PRO A 46 2.56 13.78 0.78
CA PRO A 46 2.38 12.72 -0.21
C PRO A 46 3.61 12.65 -1.11
N VAL A 47 4.07 11.43 -1.39
CA VAL A 47 5.28 11.19 -2.21
C VAL A 47 5.13 10.04 -3.19
N GLU A 48 4.33 9.01 -2.85
CA GLU A 48 4.13 7.83 -3.67
C GLU A 48 2.66 7.39 -3.61
N ILE A 49 2.07 7.12 -4.76
CA ILE A 49 0.81 6.40 -4.90
C ILE A 49 1.12 4.92 -5.05
N VAL A 50 0.46 4.09 -4.24
CA VAL A 50 0.56 2.63 -4.33
C VAL A 50 -0.80 2.08 -4.75
N SER A 51 -0.87 1.48 -5.93
CA SER A 51 -2.08 0.88 -6.51
C SER A 51 -1.88 -0.64 -6.67
N TYR A 52 -2.92 -1.42 -6.37
CA TYR A 52 -2.91 -2.87 -6.49
C TYR A 52 -4.33 -3.41 -6.51
N GLU A 53 -4.50 -4.59 -7.08
CA GLU A 53 -5.75 -5.35 -7.08
C GLU A 53 -5.70 -6.40 -5.98
N ARG A 54 -6.69 -6.43 -5.10
CA ARG A 54 -6.75 -7.40 -3.99
C ARG A 54 -7.85 -8.41 -4.20
N VAL A 55 -7.49 -9.69 -4.12
CA VAL A 55 -8.44 -10.81 -4.07
C VAL A 55 -8.36 -11.47 -2.69
N PRO A 56 -9.39 -11.30 -1.84
CA PRO A 56 -9.43 -11.90 -0.51
C PRO A 56 -10.08 -13.30 -0.53
N PHE A 57 -9.57 -14.18 0.33
CA PHE A 57 -10.15 -15.48 0.68
C PHE A 57 -10.14 -15.62 2.21
N THR A 58 -11.16 -16.24 2.76
CA THR A 58 -11.30 -16.49 4.19
C THR A 58 -11.63 -17.94 4.45
N TYR A 59 -11.12 -18.48 5.54
CA TYR A 59 -11.44 -19.80 6.05
C TYR A 59 -11.63 -19.71 7.56
N ASP A 60 -12.78 -20.20 8.03
CA ASP A 60 -13.25 -19.90 9.39
C ASP A 60 -12.40 -20.60 10.46
N ASP A 61 -11.97 -21.85 10.24
CA ASP A 61 -11.11 -22.52 11.22
C ASP A 61 -9.75 -21.84 11.28
N GLY A 62 -9.38 -21.34 12.46
CA GLY A 62 -8.16 -20.57 12.66
C GLY A 62 -8.26 -19.12 12.17
N ASN A 63 -9.44 -18.66 11.72
CA ASN A 63 -9.68 -17.31 11.20
C ASN A 63 -8.65 -16.94 10.11
N VAL A 64 -8.40 -17.87 9.20
CA VAL A 64 -7.39 -17.74 8.16
C VAL A 64 -7.90 -16.77 7.09
N ARG A 65 -7.06 -15.81 6.72
CA ARG A 65 -7.32 -14.82 5.68
C ARG A 65 -6.14 -14.83 4.73
N ILE A 66 -6.41 -15.19 3.49
CA ILE A 66 -5.43 -15.23 2.41
C ILE A 66 -5.76 -14.09 1.47
N THR A 67 -4.79 -13.26 1.13
CA THR A 67 -4.97 -12.20 0.14
C THR A 67 -3.96 -12.32 -0.96
N PHE A 68 -4.42 -12.19 -2.20
CA PHE A 68 -3.58 -12.05 -3.37
C PHE A 68 -3.58 -10.59 -3.78
N ASP A 69 -2.44 -9.94 -3.66
CA ASP A 69 -2.23 -8.59 -4.16
C ASP A 69 -1.51 -8.70 -5.52
N ARG A 70 -2.25 -8.33 -6.57
CA ARG A 70 -1.84 -8.42 -7.98
C ARG A 70 -1.64 -7.02 -8.55
N ASN A 71 -0.94 -6.95 -9.68
CA ASN A 71 -0.76 -5.71 -10.44
C ASN A 71 -0.25 -4.56 -9.55
N LEU A 72 0.70 -4.86 -8.65
CA LEU A 72 1.28 -3.87 -7.76
C LEU A 72 2.04 -2.85 -8.59
N ARG A 73 1.56 -1.62 -8.56
CA ARG A 73 2.03 -0.53 -9.41
C ARG A 73 2.10 0.76 -8.61
N SER A 74 2.97 1.67 -9.03
CA SER A 74 3.22 2.89 -8.28
C SER A 74 3.43 4.12 -9.18
N SER A 75 3.18 5.29 -8.62
CA SER A 75 3.35 6.57 -9.30
C SER A 75 3.82 7.63 -8.31
N SER A 76 4.80 8.43 -8.70
CA SER A 76 5.23 9.62 -7.96
C SER A 76 4.48 10.89 -8.39
N ASN A 77 3.60 10.82 -9.40
CA ASN A 77 2.70 11.92 -9.75
C ASN A 77 1.48 11.91 -8.83
N ILE A 78 1.52 12.69 -7.75
CA ILE A 78 0.46 12.69 -6.72
C ILE A 78 -0.84 13.31 -7.24
N GLU A 79 -0.76 14.26 -8.18
CA GLU A 79 -1.93 14.92 -8.76
C GLU A 79 -2.89 13.92 -9.44
N ASP A 80 -2.34 12.79 -9.90
CA ASP A 80 -3.06 11.70 -10.54
C ASP A 80 -3.78 10.75 -9.55
N PHE A 81 -3.83 11.04 -8.25
CA PHE A 81 -4.38 10.12 -7.24
C PHE A 81 -5.81 9.64 -7.53
N PHE A 82 -6.64 10.50 -8.11
CA PHE A 82 -8.02 10.16 -8.51
C PHE A 82 -8.17 9.84 -10.00
N ASN A 83 -7.08 9.87 -10.76
CA ASN A 83 -7.09 9.63 -12.19
C ASN A 83 -6.97 8.12 -12.48
N GLU A 84 -8.03 7.52 -13.01
CA GLU A 84 -8.04 6.10 -13.36
C GLU A 84 -7.10 5.76 -14.53
N ASP A 85 -6.86 6.73 -15.42
CA ASP A 85 -5.98 6.62 -16.59
C ASP A 85 -4.53 7.03 -16.27
N ALA A 86 -4.21 7.25 -15.00
CA ALA A 86 -2.88 7.67 -14.57
C ALA A 86 -1.79 6.68 -15.00
N ALA A 87 -0.64 7.22 -15.36
CA ALA A 87 0.52 6.41 -15.67
C ALA A 87 1.08 5.80 -14.38
N PHE A 88 1.00 4.47 -14.28
CA PHE A 88 1.60 3.71 -13.19
C PHE A 88 2.74 2.85 -13.71
N ARG A 89 3.79 2.76 -12.91
CA ARG A 89 4.91 1.86 -13.14
C ARG A 89 4.65 0.53 -12.43
N SER A 90 4.83 -0.59 -13.14
CA SER A 90 4.83 -1.91 -12.47
C SER A 90 6.00 -2.04 -11.50
N VAL A 91 5.72 -2.54 -10.30
CA VAL A 91 6.73 -2.81 -9.27
C VAL A 91 7.30 -4.22 -9.44
N PHE A 92 6.45 -5.16 -9.84
CA PHE A 92 6.83 -6.55 -10.04
C PHE A 92 6.98 -6.90 -11.53
N PRO A 93 7.80 -7.91 -11.85
CA PRO A 93 7.76 -8.56 -13.17
C PRO A 93 6.37 -9.14 -13.45
N PHE A 94 6.01 -9.22 -14.73
CA PHE A 94 4.78 -9.86 -15.15
C PHE A 94 4.68 -11.30 -14.61
N GLY A 95 3.48 -11.70 -14.17
CA GLY A 95 3.23 -13.02 -13.60
C GLY A 95 3.65 -13.18 -12.13
N THR A 96 4.24 -12.17 -11.51
CA THR A 96 4.56 -12.20 -10.07
C THR A 96 3.43 -11.59 -9.26
N ASN A 97 2.90 -12.35 -8.29
CA ASN A 97 1.87 -11.90 -7.37
C ASN A 97 2.37 -12.00 -5.93
N MET A 98 1.83 -11.17 -5.05
CA MET A 98 2.11 -11.25 -3.63
C MET A 98 0.97 -11.97 -2.92
N ILE A 99 1.30 -12.93 -2.07
CA ILE A 99 0.35 -13.62 -1.19
C ILE A 99 0.64 -13.21 0.25
N GLU A 100 -0.40 -12.86 0.99
CA GLU A 100 -0.33 -12.62 2.43
C GLU A 100 -1.34 -13.53 3.13
N VAL A 101 -0.85 -14.37 4.03
CA VAL A 101 -1.65 -15.31 4.84
C VAL A 101 -1.61 -14.84 6.28
N LYS A 102 -2.79 -14.61 6.85
CA LYS A 102 -3.00 -14.23 8.25
C LYS A 102 -3.86 -15.29 8.90
N TYR A 103 -3.54 -15.69 10.11
CA TYR A 103 -4.31 -16.63 10.91
C TYR A 103 -4.04 -16.36 12.38
N ASP A 104 -4.91 -16.86 13.25
CA ASP A 104 -4.74 -16.71 14.69
C ASP A 104 -3.78 -17.80 15.21
N GLU A 105 -4.30 -18.87 15.81
CA GLU A 105 -3.49 -19.93 16.43
C GLU A 105 -3.32 -21.17 15.54
N LEU A 106 -4.13 -21.29 14.48
CA LEU A 106 -4.22 -22.49 13.65
C LEU A 106 -4.14 -22.15 12.17
N LEU A 107 -3.27 -22.85 11.44
CA LEU A 107 -3.28 -22.91 9.98
C LEU A 107 -3.60 -24.37 9.59
N PRO A 108 -4.78 -24.64 8.99
CA PRO A 108 -5.15 -25.99 8.55
C PRO A 108 -4.12 -26.61 7.60
N ASP A 109 -3.88 -27.92 7.75
CA ASP A 109 -2.83 -28.64 7.01
C ASP A 109 -2.99 -28.52 5.50
N PHE A 110 -4.21 -28.63 4.96
CA PHE A 110 -4.45 -28.50 3.52
C PHE A 110 -4.05 -27.12 2.97
N ILE A 111 -4.17 -26.05 3.78
CA ILE A 111 -3.71 -24.70 3.40
C ILE A 111 -2.19 -24.65 3.48
N ASN A 112 -1.61 -25.19 4.55
CA ASN A 112 -0.16 -25.26 4.71
C ASN A 112 0.51 -26.05 3.57
N GLU A 113 -0.04 -27.20 3.19
CA GLU A 113 0.40 -28.02 2.06
C GLU A 113 0.29 -27.26 0.72
N ALA A 114 -0.81 -26.54 0.49
CA ALA A 114 -0.97 -25.70 -0.69
C ALA A 114 0.08 -24.58 -0.78
N LEU A 115 0.57 -24.09 0.37
CA LEU A 115 1.62 -23.08 0.45
C LEU A 115 3.04 -23.65 0.34
N GLN A 116 3.22 -24.97 0.26
CA GLN A 116 4.54 -25.61 0.12
C GLN A 116 5.00 -25.77 -1.34
N THR A 117 4.43 -25.01 -2.28
CA THR A 117 4.90 -25.02 -3.67
C THR A 117 6.29 -24.37 -3.82
N SER A 118 7.14 -24.95 -4.66
CA SER A 118 8.49 -24.44 -4.95
C SER A 118 8.48 -23.05 -5.62
N ALA A 119 7.33 -22.60 -6.11
CA ALA A 119 7.14 -21.28 -6.70
C ALA A 119 7.03 -20.15 -5.65
N LEU A 120 6.80 -20.47 -4.37
CA LEU A 120 6.67 -19.46 -3.32
C LEU A 120 8.02 -19.04 -2.75
N GLN A 121 8.15 -17.73 -2.53
CA GLN A 121 9.30 -17.13 -1.89
C GLN A 121 8.81 -16.38 -0.64
N TRP A 122 9.19 -16.89 0.53
CA TRP A 122 8.84 -16.28 1.80
C TRP A 122 9.75 -15.08 2.07
N THR A 123 9.16 -13.89 2.20
CA THR A 123 9.92 -12.67 2.47
C THR A 123 9.09 -11.66 3.28
N SER A 124 9.77 -10.84 4.06
CA SER A 124 9.15 -9.66 4.65
C SER A 124 8.94 -8.62 3.56
N PHE A 125 7.72 -8.10 3.46
CA PHE A 125 7.35 -7.23 2.36
C PHE A 125 6.62 -5.96 2.84
N SER A 126 7.01 -4.82 2.26
CA SER A 126 6.30 -3.55 2.43
C SER A 126 6.07 -2.92 1.06
N LYS A 127 4.79 -2.79 0.69
CA LYS A 127 4.38 -2.17 -0.58
C LYS A 127 4.94 -0.75 -0.71
N TYR A 128 4.86 0.04 0.36
CA TYR A 128 5.37 1.41 0.37
C TYR A 128 6.89 1.44 0.14
N TYR A 129 7.65 0.62 0.87
CA TYR A 129 9.10 0.58 0.73
C TYR A 129 9.54 0.22 -0.69
N ILE A 130 8.93 -0.82 -1.27
CA ILE A 130 9.34 -1.29 -2.59
C ILE A 130 9.01 -0.27 -3.69
N CYS A 131 7.82 0.35 -3.63
CA CYS A 131 7.41 1.38 -4.58
C CYS A 131 8.39 2.56 -4.52
N ARG A 132 8.69 3.02 -3.30
CA ARG A 132 9.60 4.14 -3.07
C ARG A 132 11.05 3.85 -3.43
N LYS A 133 11.53 2.63 -3.17
CA LYS A 133 12.91 2.20 -3.52
C LYS A 133 13.13 2.28 -5.03
N PHE A 134 12.12 1.89 -5.80
CA PHE A 134 12.20 1.83 -7.24
C PHE A 134 11.95 3.18 -7.94
N ASP A 135 11.29 4.13 -7.27
CA ASP A 135 11.16 5.55 -7.71
C ASP A 135 12.56 6.20 -7.89
N ILE A 136 13.49 5.96 -6.95
CA ILE A 136 14.83 6.57 -6.99
C ILE A 136 15.76 5.95 -8.05
N GLN A 137 15.53 4.70 -8.45
CA GLN A 137 16.40 3.98 -9.40
C GLN A 137 15.93 4.02 -10.86
N GLY A 138 14.73 4.56 -11.12
CA GLY A 138 14.13 4.62 -12.47
C GLY A 138 14.80 5.54 -13.48
N LEU A 139 15.74 6.41 -13.05
CA LEU A 139 16.48 7.33 -13.92
C LEU A 139 17.88 6.84 -14.32
N ARG A 140 18.31 5.63 -13.92
CA ARG A 140 19.69 5.15 -14.20
C ARG A 140 19.84 3.82 -14.90
N CYS A 141 18.76 3.10 -15.22
CA CYS A 141 18.90 1.87 -16.00
C CYS A 141 18.17 2.02 -17.33
N GLY A 142 18.85 2.69 -18.27
CA GLY A 142 18.61 2.42 -19.67
C GLY A 142 18.93 0.95 -19.92
N PHE A 143 17.92 0.19 -20.33
CA PHE A 143 18.12 -1.12 -20.95
C PHE A 143 19.06 -0.91 -22.15
N ARG A 144 20.33 -1.29 -22.01
CA ARG A 144 21.13 -1.64 -23.17
C ARG A 144 20.77 -3.07 -23.53
N ALA A 145 20.17 -3.22 -24.71
CA ALA A 145 20.15 -4.47 -25.46
C ALA A 145 21.60 -4.92 -25.77
#